data_AF-A0A925X4K9-F1
#
_entry.id   AF-A0A925X4K9-F1
#
_cell.length_a   1.000
_cell.length_b   1.000
_cell.length_c   1.000
_cell.angle_alpha   90.00
_cell.angle_beta   90.00
_cell.angle_gamma   90.00
#
_symmetry.space_group_name_H-M   'P 1'
#
loop_
_entity.id
_entity.type
_entity.pdbx_description
1 polymer ?
#
loop_
_entity_poly.entity_id
_entity_poly.type
_entity_poly.pdbx_seq_one_letter_code
_entity_poly.pdbx_strand_id
1 'polypeptide(L)' 'MRTTGSHMHFKHPTKPGLVTVPAGGKLSHDIPPGTLRSILRQAGLK' A
#
# COMPACT_ATOMS: atom_id res chain seq x y z
N MET A 1 4.62 -10.41 -4.38
CA MET A 1 4.82 -9.39 -3.33
C MET A 1 6.30 -9.05 -3.31
N ARG A 2 6.67 -7.76 -3.31
CA ARG A 2 8.08 -7.33 -3.22
C ARG A 2 8.24 -6.37 -2.06
N THR A 3 9.18 -6.61 -1.18
CA THR A 3 9.54 -5.71 -0.08
C THR A 3 10.81 -4.95 -0.45
N THR A 4 10.79 -3.64 -0.29
CA THR A 4 11.97 -2.78 -0.49
C THR A 4 12.10 -1.88 0.72
N GLY A 5 12.98 -2.28 1.64
CA GLY A 5 13.14 -1.63 2.95
C GLY A 5 11.82 -1.54 3.70
N SER A 6 11.41 -0.32 4.02
CA SER A 6 10.17 0.03 4.72
C SER A 6 8.92 0.10 3.82
N HIS A 7 8.93 -0.49 2.62
CA HIS A 7 7.80 -0.45 1.70
C HIS A 7 7.45 -1.85 1.19
N MET A 8 6.16 -2.16 1.18
CA MET A 8 5.59 -3.39 0.62
C MET A 8 4.86 -3.07 -0.68
N HIS A 9 5.24 -3.76 -1.74
CA HIS A 9 4.56 -3.69 -3.03
C HIS A 9 3.68 -4.92 -3.22
N PHE A 10 2.37 -4.69 -3.29
CA PHE A 10 1.35 -5.69 -3.53
C PHE A 10 0.90 -5.63 -4.99
N LYS A 11 0.82 -6.79 -5.62
CA LYS A 11 0.24 -6.96 -6.96
C LYS A 11 -1.04 -7.77 -6.78
N HIS A 12 -2.15 -7.28 -7.30
CA HIS A 12 -3.40 -8.03 -7.30
C HIS A 12 -3.38 -9.05 -8.47
N PRO A 13 -3.83 -10.30 -8.27
CA PRO A 13 -3.85 -11.30 -9.34
C PRO A 13 -4.85 -10.97 -10.46
N THR A 14 -5.97 -10.33 -10.11
CA THR A 14 -7.04 -10.02 -11.07
C THR A 14 -7.16 -8.55 -11.44
N LYS A 15 -6.58 -7.62 -10.66
CA LYS A 15 -6.64 -6.18 -10.94
C LYS A 15 -5.28 -5.70 -11.45
N PRO A 16 -5.22 -5.00 -12.59
CA PRO A 16 -3.97 -4.41 -13.07
C PRO A 16 -3.56 -3.27 -12.14
N GLY A 17 -2.37 -3.37 -11.55
CA GLY A 17 -1.84 -2.34 -10.66
C GLY A 17 -0.87 -2.88 -9.63
N LEU A 18 0.05 -2.03 -9.19
CA LEU A 18 0.98 -2.30 -8.10
C LEU A 18 0.68 -1.30 -6.98
N VAL A 19 0.18 -1.81 -5.86
CA VAL A 19 -0.15 -1.04 -4.68
C VAL A 19 1.05 -0.98 -3.77
N THR A 20 1.48 0.22 -3.39
CA THR A 20 2.61 0.40 -2.48
C THR A 20 2.09 0.79 -1.11
N VAL A 21 2.34 -0.07 -0.12
CA VAL A 21 1.98 0.15 1.28
C VAL A 21 3.27 0.47 2.04
N PRO A 22 3.37 1.64 2.67
CA PRO A 22 4.49 1.93 3.56
C PRO A 22 4.37 1.03 4.79
N ALA A 23 5.41 0.23 5.02
CA ALA A 23 5.64 -0.59 6.19
C ALA A 23 6.79 0.00 7.02
N GLY A 24 6.82 1.33 7.14
CA GLY A 24 7.86 2.08 7.82
C GLY A 24 7.87 1.81 9.32
N GLY A 25 8.72 0.89 9.75
CA GLY A 25 9.20 0.69 11.13
C GLY A 25 8.17 0.25 12.17
N LYS A 26 6.87 0.51 11.98
CA LYS A 26 5.82 0.16 12.93
C LYS A 26 4.56 -0.22 12.15
N LEU A 27 4.25 -1.51 12.12
CA LEU A 27 2.88 -2.00 11.82
C LEU A 27 1.82 -1.39 12.78
N SER A 28 2.27 -0.70 13.83
CA SER A 28 1.47 -0.13 14.93
C SER A 28 1.27 1.39 14.85
N HIS A 29 1.76 2.07 13.80
CA HIS A 29 1.46 3.49 13.60
C HIS A 29 0.31 3.66 12.60
N ASP A 30 -0.63 4.52 12.95
CA ASP A 30 -1.79 4.82 12.11
C ASP A 30 -1.32 5.42 10.78
N ILE A 31 -1.84 4.89 9.66
CA ILE A 31 -1.50 5.38 8.33
C ILE A 31 -2.21 6.73 8.17
N PRO A 32 -1.49 7.83 7.87
CA PRO A 32 -2.13 9.12 7.71
C PRO A 32 -3.22 9.04 6.63
N PRO A 33 -4.37 9.69 6.83
CA PRO A 33 -5.56 9.50 6.00
C PRO A 33 -5.33 9.85 4.52
N GLY A 34 -4.39 10.74 4.21
CA GLY A 34 -3.97 11.02 2.83
C GLY A 34 -3.31 9.84 2.14
N THR A 35 -2.45 9.12 2.86
CA THR A 35 -1.79 7.90 2.37
C THR A 35 -2.79 6.77 2.20
N LEU A 36 -3.71 6.59 3.15
CA LEU A 36 -4.79 5.61 3.03
C LEU A 36 -5.65 5.87 1.79
N ARG A 37 -6.05 7.12 1.54
CA ARG A 37 -6.79 7.50 0.32
C ARG A 37 -6.01 7.19 -0.96
N SER A 38 -4.70 7.42 -0.96
CA SER A 38 -3.85 7.08 -2.12
C SER A 38 -3.77 5.57 -2.36
N ILE A 39 -3.65 4.77 -1.29
CA ILE A 39 -3.65 3.31 -1.36
C ILE A 39 -5.00 2.80 -1.89
N LEU A 40 -6.11 3.32 -1.37
CA LEU A 40 -7.47 2.94 -1.82
C LEU A 40 -7.70 3.27 -3.30
N ARG A 41 -7.22 4.44 -3.75
CA ARG A 41 -7.25 4.83 -5.16
C ARG A 41 -6.40 3.88 -6.02
N GLN A 42 -5.18 3.55 -5.59
CA GLN A 42 -4.30 2.60 -6.29
C GLN A 42 -4.88 1.17 -6.32
N ALA A 43 -5.64 0.78 -5.29
CA ALA A 43 -6.31 -0.52 -5.21
C ALA A 43 -7.63 -0.58 -6.00
N GLY A 44 -8.09 0.54 -6.56
CA GLY A 44 -9.38 0.65 -7.24
C GLY A 44 -10.53 0.26 -6.31
N LEU A 45 -10.48 0.71 -5.05
CA LEU A 45 -11.51 0.51 -4.03
C LEU A 45 -12.30 1.80 -3.74
N LYS A 46 -11.96 2.90 -4.44
CA LYS A 46 -12.71 4.16 -4.44
C LYS A 46 -12.40 4.97 -5.70
#